data_AF-A0AAW2XNT6-F1
#
_entry.id   AF-A0AAW2XNT6-F1
#
_cell.length_a   1.000
_cell.length_b   1.000
_cell.length_c   1.000
_cell.angle_alpha   90.00
_cell.angle_beta   90.00
_cell.angle_gamma   90.00
#
_symmetry.space_group_name_H-M   'P 1'
#
loop_
_entity.id
_entity.type
_entity.pdbx_description
1 polymer ?
#
loop_
_entity_poly.entity_id
_entity_poly.type
_entity_poly.pdbx_seq_one_letter_code
_entity_poly.pdbx_strand_id
1 'polypeptide(L)'
;MDFIEGLPNSEGKDSILVVVDRLTKYSHFIALKHPYTATSVAKVFFDNIYKLHGLPVSIVTDRDRVFTSKFWKELFTLSGVSLDMSSTYHPPSDGQTERVNQCLENYLRCICHQKPKKWAQWLTLAEFWFNTNFHTKQKGTPFQALYGYPPHQLSIGPYLQNHPTEVEELMQERIKVLQLLNDNLHQAQQRMKIYADKRRLEREFEVGDEVFLKLQPYKQTSIHFESN
;
A
#
# COMPACT_ATOMS: atom_id res chain seq x y z
N MET A 1 1.16 -2.76 -6.90
CA MET A 1 -0.15 -2.11 -6.94
C MET A 1 -1.17 -3.10 -6.46
N ASP A 2 -2.17 -2.60 -5.75
CA ASP A 2 -3.20 -3.44 -5.14
C ASP A 2 -4.51 -2.66 -5.01
N PHE A 3 -5.64 -3.37 -4.91
CA PHE A 3 -6.95 -2.77 -4.69
C PHE A 3 -7.48 -3.10 -3.31
N ILE A 4 -7.97 -2.07 -2.62
CA ILE A 4 -8.77 -2.23 -1.42
C ILE A 4 -10.23 -2.01 -1.81
N GLU A 5 -10.97 -3.10 -1.93
CA GLU A 5 -12.38 -3.07 -2.33
C GLU A 5 -13.32 -3.34 -1.14
N GLY A 6 -14.63 -3.17 -1.39
CA GLY A 6 -15.69 -3.43 -0.42
C GLY A 6 -15.74 -2.40 0.71
N LEU A 7 -15.30 -1.17 0.45
CA LEU A 7 -15.35 -0.08 1.43
C LEU A 7 -16.75 0.55 1.45
N PRO A 8 -17.16 1.13 2.59
CA PRO A 8 -18.38 1.93 2.64
C PRO A 8 -18.34 3.07 1.62
N ASN A 9 -19.50 3.43 1.05
CA ASN A 9 -19.55 4.51 0.08
C ASN A 9 -19.22 5.87 0.73
N SER A 10 -18.22 6.56 0.19
CA SER A 10 -17.85 7.94 0.54
C SER A 10 -17.67 8.75 -0.74
N GLU A 11 -18.48 9.81 -0.90
CA GLU A 11 -18.46 10.66 -2.11
C GLU A 11 -18.60 9.88 -3.43
N GLY A 12 -19.37 8.78 -3.41
CA GLY A 12 -19.54 7.91 -4.58
C GLY A 12 -18.34 7.00 -4.86
N LYS A 13 -17.36 6.91 -3.96
CA LYS A 13 -16.19 6.03 -4.01
C LYS A 13 -16.35 4.89 -3.01
N ASP A 14 -15.85 3.71 -3.37
CA ASP A 14 -15.98 2.46 -2.58
C ASP A 14 -14.73 1.57 -2.65
N SER A 15 -13.68 2.05 -3.32
CA SER A 15 -12.45 1.30 -3.54
C SER A 15 -11.24 2.22 -3.51
N ILE A 16 -10.07 1.70 -3.16
CA ILE A 16 -8.80 2.44 -3.19
C ILE A 16 -7.80 1.67 -4.03
N LEU A 17 -7.22 2.32 -5.05
CA LEU A 17 -6.00 1.84 -5.70
C LEU A 17 -4.80 2.29 -4.89
N VAL A 18 -3.99 1.33 -4.46
CA VAL A 18 -2.76 1.55 -3.72
C VAL A 18 -1.56 1.31 -4.62
N VAL A 19 -0.68 2.30 -4.72
CA VAL A 19 0.57 2.21 -5.49
C VAL A 19 1.73 2.54 -4.57
N VAL A 20 2.67 1.61 -4.41
CA VAL A 20 3.83 1.76 -3.52
C VAL A 20 5.09 1.66 -4.36
N ASP A 21 5.96 2.67 -4.29
CA ASP A 21 7.30 2.58 -4.83
C ASP A 21 8.14 1.59 -4.00
N ARG A 22 8.77 0.62 -4.66
CA ARG A 22 9.48 -0.46 -3.95
C ARG A 22 10.75 0.01 -3.27
N LEU A 23 11.40 1.06 -3.79
CA LEU A 23 12.67 1.56 -3.24
C LEU A 23 12.41 2.48 -2.04
N THR A 24 11.69 3.57 -2.27
CA THR A 24 11.45 4.64 -1.29
C THR A 24 10.29 4.33 -0.36
N LYS A 25 9.45 3.34 -0.68
CA LYS A 25 8.18 3.04 0.00
C LYS A 25 7.18 4.21 -0.05
N TYR A 26 7.43 5.21 -0.89
CA TYR A 26 6.47 6.28 -1.13
C TYR A 26 5.20 5.68 -1.71
N SER A 27 4.07 5.98 -1.08
CA SER A 27 2.81 5.32 -1.34
C SER A 27 1.75 6.32 -1.77
N HIS A 28 0.97 5.97 -2.78
CA HIS A 28 -0.17 6.74 -3.27
C HIS A 28 -1.47 5.98 -3.04
N PHE A 29 -2.49 6.71 -2.59
CA PHE A 29 -3.82 6.18 -2.31
C PHE A 29 -4.84 6.90 -3.17
N ILE A 30 -5.47 6.19 -4.11
CA ILE A 30 -6.35 6.81 -5.08
C ILE A 30 -7.76 6.24 -4.96
N ALA A 31 -8.73 7.09 -4.63
CA ALA A 31 -10.13 6.69 -4.46
C ALA A 31 -10.82 6.40 -5.82
N LEU A 32 -11.33 5.18 -5.97
CA LEU A 32 -12.02 4.67 -7.14
C LEU A 32 -13.51 4.43 -6.84
N LYS A 33 -14.32 4.47 -7.90
CA LYS A 33 -15.73 4.12 -7.89
C LYS A 33 -15.89 2.81 -8.66
N HIS A 34 -16.47 1.79 -8.05
CA HIS A 34 -16.89 0.59 -8.78
C HIS A 34 -18.19 0.83 -9.59
N PRO A 35 -18.36 0.17 -10.76
CA PRO A 35 -17.36 -0.65 -11.43
C PRO A 35 -16.28 0.20 -12.13
N TYR A 36 -15.00 -0.21 -12.03
CA TYR A 36 -13.91 0.33 -12.84
C TYR A 36 -13.40 -0.69 -13.88
N THR A 37 -12.85 -0.18 -14.97
CA THR A 37 -12.25 -0.97 -16.06
C THR A 37 -10.74 -0.79 -16.09
N ALA A 38 -10.04 -1.69 -16.80
CA ALA A 38 -8.59 -1.56 -16.96
C ALA A 38 -8.19 -0.23 -17.64
N THR A 39 -9.01 0.27 -18.57
CA THR A 39 -8.79 1.58 -19.22
C THR A 39 -8.96 2.74 -18.24
N SER A 40 -9.99 2.72 -17.39
CA SER A 40 -10.14 3.77 -16.38
C SER A 40 -9.04 3.74 -15.33
N VAL A 41 -8.58 2.55 -14.92
CA VAL A 41 -7.46 2.40 -13.98
C VAL A 41 -6.15 2.88 -14.62
N ALA A 42 -5.93 2.61 -15.91
CA ALA A 42 -4.75 3.11 -16.61
C ALA A 42 -4.73 4.64 -16.66
N LYS A 43 -5.88 5.28 -16.95
CA LYS A 43 -6.00 6.74 -16.89
C LYS A 43 -5.65 7.26 -15.49
N VAL A 44 -6.20 6.64 -14.45
CA VAL A 44 -5.90 7.00 -13.06
C VAL A 44 -4.41 6.84 -12.74
N PHE A 45 -3.77 5.77 -13.21
CA PHE A 45 -2.33 5.57 -13.07
C PHE A 45 -1.54 6.70 -13.74
N PHE A 46 -1.89 7.08 -14.96
CA PHE A 46 -1.20 8.18 -15.64
C PHE A 46 -1.41 9.52 -14.94
N ASP A 47 -2.65 9.82 -14.56
CA ASP A 47 -3.07 11.07 -13.94
C ASP A 47 -2.53 11.25 -12.52
N ASN A 48 -2.08 10.20 -11.83
CA ASN A 48 -1.67 10.28 -10.43
C ASN A 48 -0.27 9.75 -10.14
N ILE A 49 0.23 8.80 -10.93
CA ILE A 49 1.52 8.15 -10.68
C ILE A 49 2.54 8.56 -11.74
N TYR A 50 2.24 8.34 -13.03
CA TYR A 50 3.18 8.64 -14.11
C TYR A 50 3.59 10.11 -14.12
N LYS A 51 2.64 11.04 -13.91
CA LYS A 51 2.96 12.47 -13.88
C LYS A 51 3.98 12.86 -12.79
N LEU A 52 4.10 12.06 -11.73
CA LEU A 52 4.98 12.33 -10.60
C LEU A 52 6.34 11.62 -10.75
N HIS A 53 6.33 10.38 -11.27
CA HIS A 53 7.49 9.48 -11.21
C HIS A 53 7.98 8.97 -12.57
N GLY A 54 7.24 9.23 -13.64
CA GLY A 54 7.45 8.57 -14.93
C GLY A 54 7.00 7.11 -14.94
N LEU A 55 7.43 6.37 -15.96
CA LEU A 55 7.14 4.93 -16.05
C LEU A 55 8.13 4.12 -15.20
N PRO A 56 7.65 3.17 -14.38
CA PRO A 56 8.52 2.27 -13.65
C PRO A 56 9.15 1.22 -14.59
N VAL A 57 10.30 0.66 -14.18
CA VAL A 57 10.93 -0.46 -14.90
C VAL A 57 10.11 -1.75 -14.78
N SER A 58 9.52 -2.01 -13.61
CA SER A 58 8.54 -3.10 -13.45
C SER A 58 7.44 -2.78 -12.45
N ILE A 59 6.27 -3.37 -12.69
CA ILE A 59 5.09 -3.26 -11.84
C ILE A 59 4.79 -4.65 -11.28
N VAL A 60 4.71 -4.72 -9.95
CA VAL A 60 4.23 -5.92 -9.25
C VAL A 60 2.76 -5.72 -8.88
N THR A 61 1.87 -6.61 -9.32
CA THR A 61 0.44 -6.58 -8.96
C THR A 61 -0.04 -7.93 -8.46
N ASP A 62 -1.19 -7.94 -7.80
CA ASP A 62 -1.93 -9.17 -7.57
C ASP A 62 -2.59 -9.68 -8.87
N ARG A 63 -3.41 -10.73 -8.76
CA ARG A 63 -4.09 -11.35 -9.91
C ARG A 63 -5.47 -10.77 -10.20
N ASP A 64 -5.72 -9.51 -9.82
CA ASP A 64 -6.98 -8.85 -10.14
C ASP A 64 -7.29 -8.84 -11.65
N ARG A 65 -8.59 -8.82 -12.00
CA ARG A 65 -9.08 -8.85 -13.38
C ARG A 65 -8.57 -7.67 -14.20
N VAL A 66 -8.36 -6.51 -13.58
CA VAL A 66 -7.79 -5.34 -14.24
C VAL A 66 -6.36 -5.62 -14.71
N PHE A 67 -5.50 -6.08 -13.80
CA PHE A 67 -4.08 -6.29 -14.09
C PHE A 67 -3.81 -7.51 -14.98
N THR A 68 -4.71 -8.50 -14.93
CA THR A 68 -4.65 -9.68 -15.82
C THR A 68 -5.23 -9.43 -17.21
N SER A 69 -5.93 -8.31 -17.43
CA SER A 69 -6.59 -7.99 -18.70
C SER A 69 -5.60 -7.84 -19.86
N LYS A 70 -6.06 -8.16 -21.07
CA LYS A 70 -5.26 -7.99 -22.30
C LYS A 70 -4.82 -6.54 -22.50
N PHE A 71 -5.74 -5.60 -22.28
CA PHE A 71 -5.46 -4.16 -22.39
C PHE A 71 -4.31 -3.74 -21.47
N TRP A 72 -4.35 -4.10 -20.18
CA TRP A 72 -3.32 -3.71 -19.22
C TRP A 72 -1.95 -4.28 -19.60
N LYS A 73 -1.92 -5.57 -19.97
CA LYS A 73 -0.70 -6.24 -20.41
C LYS A 73 -0.10 -5.57 -21.64
N GLU A 74 -0.89 -5.37 -22.69
CA GLU A 74 -0.41 -4.76 -23.94
C GLU A 74 0.07 -3.32 -23.73
N LEU A 75 -0.68 -2.51 -22.97
CA LEU A 75 -0.31 -1.12 -22.68
C LEU A 75 1.10 -1.01 -22.07
N PHE A 76 1.38 -1.79 -21.03
CA PHE A 76 2.67 -1.72 -20.33
C PHE A 76 3.79 -2.48 -21.05
N THR A 77 3.50 -3.62 -21.70
CA THR A 77 4.50 -4.33 -22.52
C THR A 77 4.96 -3.47 -23.70
N LEU A 78 4.06 -2.78 -24.40
CA LEU A 78 4.42 -1.85 -25.48
C LEU A 78 5.20 -0.63 -24.97
N SER A 79 5.01 -0.27 -23.70
CA SER A 79 5.73 0.82 -23.04
C SER A 79 7.07 0.38 -22.44
N GLY A 80 7.48 -0.88 -22.64
CA GLY A 80 8.74 -1.42 -22.13
C GLY A 80 8.75 -1.73 -20.63
N VAL A 81 7.59 -1.78 -19.98
CA VAL A 81 7.46 -2.06 -18.55
C VAL A 81 7.24 -3.55 -18.31
N SER A 82 8.05 -4.16 -17.44
CA SER A 82 7.86 -5.55 -17.03
C SER A 82 6.67 -5.67 -16.06
N LEU A 83 5.80 -6.64 -16.28
CA LEU A 83 4.65 -6.93 -15.41
C LEU A 83 4.88 -8.23 -14.65
N ASP A 84 5.01 -8.12 -13.33
CA ASP A 84 5.26 -9.22 -12.43
C ASP A 84 4.00 -9.48 -11.59
N MET A 85 3.46 -10.70 -11.62
CA MET A 85 2.27 -11.05 -10.85
C MET A 85 2.69 -11.71 -9.54
N SER A 86 2.16 -11.24 -8.41
CA SER A 86 2.37 -11.91 -7.14
C SER A 86 1.74 -13.31 -7.17
N SER A 87 2.41 -14.28 -6.55
CA SER A 87 1.85 -15.62 -6.41
C SER A 87 0.82 -15.59 -5.28
N THR A 88 -0.31 -16.29 -5.46
CA THR A 88 -1.42 -16.28 -4.51
C THR A 88 -1.06 -16.75 -3.09
N TYR A 89 0.10 -17.38 -2.86
CA TYR A 89 0.41 -18.03 -1.56
C TYR A 89 1.90 -18.13 -1.15
N HIS A 90 2.84 -17.36 -1.71
CA HIS A 90 4.22 -17.35 -1.17
C HIS A 90 5.06 -16.12 -1.58
N PRO A 91 5.60 -15.36 -0.62
CA PRO A 91 6.67 -14.39 -0.88
C PRO A 91 8.03 -14.92 -0.45
N PRO A 92 8.91 -15.32 -1.39
CA PRO A 92 10.33 -15.32 -1.10
C PRO A 92 11.05 -14.45 -2.14
N SER A 93 10.79 -13.15 -2.07
CA SER A 93 11.67 -12.06 -2.58
C SER A 93 11.18 -10.69 -2.09
N ASP A 94 9.86 -10.52 -1.91
CA ASP A 94 9.23 -9.21 -1.60
C ASP A 94 8.37 -9.19 -0.32
N GLY A 95 8.69 -10.04 0.66
CA GLY A 95 7.95 -10.11 1.94
C GLY A 95 8.01 -8.82 2.77
N GLN A 96 8.90 -7.88 2.43
CA GLN A 96 8.90 -6.52 2.97
C GLN A 96 7.74 -5.70 2.42
N THR A 97 7.57 -5.65 1.09
CA THR A 97 6.50 -4.87 0.45
C THR A 97 5.13 -5.49 0.73
N GLU A 98 5.02 -6.81 0.80
CA GLU A 98 3.76 -7.47 1.19
C GLU A 98 3.33 -7.11 2.62
N ARG A 99 4.26 -7.07 3.58
CA ARG A 99 3.96 -6.63 4.95
C ARG A 99 3.59 -5.14 5.00
N VAL A 100 4.26 -4.29 4.21
CA VAL A 100 3.91 -2.87 4.13
C VAL A 100 2.51 -2.70 3.53
N ASN A 101 2.18 -3.42 2.45
CA ASN A 101 0.86 -3.39 1.82
C ASN A 101 -0.22 -3.89 2.79
N GLN A 102 0.02 -4.97 3.53
CA GLN A 102 -0.95 -5.47 4.52
C GLN A 102 -1.11 -4.52 5.72
N CYS A 103 -0.03 -3.87 6.17
CA CYS A 103 -0.11 -2.81 7.18
C CYS A 103 -0.96 -1.66 6.70
N LEU A 104 -0.71 -1.26 5.46
CA LEU A 104 -1.34 -0.12 4.82
C LEU A 104 -2.82 -0.39 4.53
N GLU A 105 -3.17 -1.58 4.07
CA GLU A 105 -4.54 -2.01 3.89
C GLU A 105 -5.31 -1.96 5.21
N ASN A 106 -4.75 -2.52 6.28
CA ASN A 106 -5.37 -2.46 7.61
C ASN A 106 -5.54 -1.02 8.10
N TYR A 107 -4.53 -0.17 7.89
CA TYR A 107 -4.58 1.25 8.22
C TYR A 107 -5.71 1.96 7.46
N LEU A 108 -5.80 1.78 6.15
CA LEU A 108 -6.83 2.39 5.30
C LEU A 108 -8.23 1.84 5.64
N ARG A 109 -8.39 0.54 5.88
CA ARG A 109 -9.66 -0.06 6.29
C ARG A 109 -10.15 0.47 7.64
N CYS A 110 -9.25 0.73 8.59
CA CYS A 110 -9.61 1.36 9.87
C CYS A 110 -10.15 2.78 9.67
N ILE A 111 -9.50 3.58 8.84
CA ILE A 111 -9.94 4.95 8.52
C ILE A 111 -11.32 4.92 7.86
N CYS A 112 -11.50 4.02 6.89
CA CYS A 112 -12.77 3.86 6.18
C CYS A 112 -13.91 3.45 7.13
N HIS A 113 -13.65 2.58 8.11
CA HIS A 113 -14.69 2.16 9.07
C HIS A 113 -15.02 3.20 10.13
N GLN A 114 -14.05 3.99 10.59
CA GLN A 114 -14.29 5.02 11.61
C GLN A 114 -15.11 6.20 11.07
N LYS A 115 -14.91 6.56 9.80
CA LYS A 115 -15.73 7.58 9.10
C LYS A 115 -16.16 7.11 7.71
N PRO A 116 -17.17 6.21 7.64
CA PRO A 116 -17.64 5.59 6.40
C PRO A 116 -18.01 6.57 5.30
N LYS A 117 -18.54 7.74 5.65
CA LYS A 117 -19.01 8.74 4.67
C LYS A 117 -17.96 9.75 4.22
N LYS A 118 -16.84 9.90 4.96
CA LYS A 118 -15.84 10.96 4.74
C LYS A 118 -14.45 10.45 4.34
N TRP A 119 -14.21 9.14 4.34
CA TRP A 119 -12.86 8.60 4.16
C TRP A 119 -12.21 9.04 2.84
N ALA A 120 -12.98 9.27 1.78
CA ALA A 120 -12.45 9.73 0.49
C ALA A 120 -11.75 11.10 0.61
N GLN A 121 -12.34 12.03 1.38
CA GLN A 121 -11.77 13.35 1.64
C GLN A 121 -10.46 13.28 2.45
N TRP A 122 -10.35 12.27 3.31
CA TRP A 122 -9.22 12.11 4.22
C TRP A 122 -8.06 11.37 3.58
N LEU A 123 -8.26 10.79 2.38
CA LEU A 123 -7.26 9.97 1.71
C LEU A 123 -5.98 10.78 1.39
N THR A 124 -6.14 12.03 0.95
CA THR A 124 -5.03 12.96 0.71
C THR A 124 -4.20 13.20 1.98
N LEU A 125 -4.86 13.38 3.13
CA LEU A 125 -4.19 13.59 4.40
C LEU A 125 -3.53 12.29 4.89
N ALA A 126 -4.20 11.16 4.70
CA ALA A 126 -3.67 9.83 5.03
C ALA A 126 -2.40 9.50 4.22
N GLU A 127 -2.38 9.83 2.93
CA GLU A 127 -1.23 9.68 2.03
C GLU A 127 -0.06 10.54 2.49
N PHE A 128 -0.29 11.85 2.65
CA PHE A 128 0.76 12.76 3.09
C PHE A 128 1.32 12.36 4.45
N TRP A 129 0.44 12.04 5.42
CA TRP A 129 0.87 11.59 6.73
C TRP A 129 1.69 10.30 6.65
N PHE A 130 1.22 9.29 5.91
CA PHE A 130 1.95 8.02 5.76
C PHE A 130 3.37 8.21 5.18
N ASN A 131 3.49 9.07 4.16
CA ASN A 131 4.77 9.33 3.50
C ASN A 131 5.72 10.23 4.30
N THR A 132 5.20 11.03 5.24
CA THR A 132 5.99 11.95 6.07
C THR A 132 6.31 11.40 7.46
N ASN A 133 5.74 10.25 7.84
CA ASN A 133 6.09 9.57 9.08
C ASN A 133 7.35 8.73 8.96
N PHE A 134 8.00 8.52 10.11
CA PHE A 134 9.25 7.77 10.18
C PHE A 134 9.00 6.27 10.06
N HIS A 135 9.66 5.64 9.10
CA HIS A 135 9.63 4.19 8.91
C HIS A 135 10.91 3.59 9.47
N THR A 136 10.81 2.87 10.58
CA THR A 136 11.96 2.33 11.34
C THR A 136 12.92 1.49 10.50
N LYS A 137 12.39 0.73 9.55
CA LYS A 137 13.21 -0.11 8.64
C LYS A 137 14.01 0.69 7.63
N GLN A 138 13.50 1.85 7.21
CA GLN A 138 14.14 2.72 6.23
C GLN A 138 15.05 3.76 6.88
N LYS A 139 14.98 3.88 8.23
CA LYS A 139 15.68 4.91 9.01
C LYS A 139 15.41 6.33 8.51
N GLY A 140 14.21 6.56 7.97
CA GLY A 140 13.81 7.83 7.37
C GLY A 140 12.33 7.81 7.01
N THR A 141 11.88 8.91 6.40
CA THR A 141 10.51 9.02 5.87
C THR A 141 10.51 8.66 4.37
N PRO A 142 9.46 7.99 3.85
CA PRO A 142 9.33 7.78 2.41
C PRO A 142 9.47 9.07 1.59
N PHE A 143 8.95 10.19 2.12
CA PHE A 143 9.07 11.51 1.51
C PHE A 143 10.53 11.93 1.34
N GLN A 144 11.34 11.86 2.40
CA GLN A 144 12.76 12.21 2.33
C GLN A 144 13.53 11.26 1.41
N ALA A 145 13.18 9.97 1.41
CA ALA A 145 13.83 9.00 0.54
C ALA A 145 13.57 9.29 -0.95
N LEU A 146 12.37 9.78 -1.28
CA LEU A 146 12.00 10.14 -2.65
C LEU A 146 12.56 11.51 -3.08
N TYR A 147 12.38 12.54 -2.24
CA TYR A 147 12.69 13.93 -2.63
C TYR A 147 14.08 14.40 -2.20
N GLY A 148 14.74 13.70 -1.27
CA GLY A 148 16.06 14.06 -0.76
C GLY A 148 16.06 15.17 0.32
N TYR A 149 14.89 15.66 0.74
CA TYR A 149 14.75 16.71 1.76
C TYR A 149 13.54 16.46 2.68
N PRO A 150 13.55 16.97 3.93
CA PRO A 150 12.42 16.82 4.86
C PRO A 150 11.15 17.51 4.32
N PRO A 151 9.97 16.93 4.54
CA PRO A 151 8.71 17.60 4.21
C PRO A 151 8.57 18.87 5.06
N HIS A 152 8.19 19.98 4.43
CA HIS A 152 7.74 21.15 5.18
C HIS A 152 6.35 20.84 5.74
N GLN A 153 6.26 20.76 7.06
CA GLN A 153 4.97 20.59 7.72
C GLN A 153 4.19 21.90 7.65
N LEU A 154 2.88 21.79 7.52
CA LEU A 154 2.02 22.94 7.75
C LEU A 154 2.09 23.26 9.24
N SER A 155 2.94 24.22 9.61
CA SER A 155 3.13 24.65 10.99
C SER A 155 1.80 25.17 11.53
N ILE A 156 1.17 24.38 12.42
CA ILE A 156 0.04 24.82 13.22
C ILE A 156 0.67 25.64 14.35
N GLY A 157 0.93 26.92 14.08
CA GLY A 157 1.42 27.84 15.10
C GLY A 157 0.39 27.97 16.24
N PRO A 158 0.83 28.35 17.46
CA PRO A 158 -0.08 28.56 18.60
C PRO A 158 -1.03 29.75 18.43
N TYR A 159 -0.93 30.48 17.32
CA TYR A 159 -1.74 31.66 17.01
C TYR A 159 -2.90 31.28 16.08
N LEU A 160 -3.90 30.58 16.62
CA LEU A 160 -5.26 30.59 16.07
C LEU A 160 -6.04 31.79 16.64
N GLN A 161 -5.44 32.98 16.66
CA GLN A 161 -6.12 34.18 17.12
C GLN A 161 -6.30 35.14 15.93
N ASN A 162 -7.52 35.64 15.75
CA ASN A 162 -7.92 36.53 14.66
C ASN A 162 -7.92 35.90 13.26
N HIS A 163 -8.24 34.61 13.15
CA HIS A 163 -8.45 33.95 11.86
C HIS A 163 -9.95 33.84 11.53
N PRO A 164 -10.31 33.75 10.24
CA PRO A 164 -11.66 33.41 9.84
C PRO A 164 -12.09 32.07 10.46
N THR A 165 -13.34 31.97 10.91
CA THR A 165 -13.89 30.78 11.57
C THR A 165 -13.70 29.52 10.72
N GLU A 166 -13.80 29.63 9.40
CA GLU A 166 -13.61 28.52 8.46
C GLU A 166 -12.19 27.94 8.53
N VAL A 167 -11.18 28.79 8.76
CA VAL A 167 -9.79 28.35 8.92
C VAL A 167 -9.63 27.61 10.24
N GLU A 168 -10.23 28.10 11.31
CA GLU A 168 -10.19 27.43 12.62
C GLU A 168 -10.87 26.06 12.58
N GLU A 169 -12.05 25.96 11.98
CA GLU A 169 -12.78 24.69 11.81
C GLU A 169 -11.99 23.68 10.98
N LEU A 170 -11.42 24.13 9.84
CA LEU A 170 -10.59 23.28 8.98
C LEU A 170 -9.35 22.77 9.74
N MET A 171 -8.69 23.63 10.51
CA MET A 171 -7.50 23.25 11.29
C MET A 171 -7.86 22.28 12.42
N GLN A 172 -8.97 22.50 13.11
CA GLN A 172 -9.46 21.58 14.15
C GLN A 172 -9.84 20.22 13.56
N GLU A 173 -10.52 20.17 12.41
CA GLU A 173 -10.81 18.91 11.72
C GLU A 173 -9.50 18.21 11.33
N ARG A 174 -8.54 18.93 10.76
CA ARG A 174 -7.24 18.39 10.37
C ARG A 174 -6.48 17.78 11.55
N ILE A 175 -6.41 18.47 12.70
CA ILE A 175 -5.76 17.96 13.91
C ILE A 175 -6.40 16.65 14.36
N LYS A 176 -7.74 16.61 14.44
CA LYS A 176 -8.49 15.41 14.83
C LYS A 176 -8.22 14.24 13.88
N VAL A 177 -8.17 14.50 12.57
CA VAL A 177 -7.85 13.47 11.58
C VAL A 177 -6.41 12.99 11.75
N LEU A 178 -5.42 13.89 11.89
CA LEU A 178 -4.02 13.50 12.08
C LEU A 178 -3.81 12.62 13.32
N GLN A 179 -4.48 12.93 14.43
CA GLN A 179 -4.47 12.09 15.63
C GLN A 179 -5.04 10.71 15.35
N LEU A 180 -6.18 10.64 14.66
CA LEU A 180 -6.82 9.38 14.29
C LEU A 180 -5.97 8.52 13.35
N LEU A 181 -5.31 9.15 12.36
CA LEU A 181 -4.38 8.46 11.46
C LEU A 181 -3.22 7.85 12.25
N ASN A 182 -2.67 8.59 13.20
CA ASN A 182 -1.60 8.10 14.06
C ASN A 182 -2.01 6.87 14.86
N ASP A 183 -3.15 6.95 15.54
CA ASP A 183 -3.68 5.84 16.34
C ASP A 183 -3.95 4.61 15.48
N ASN A 184 -4.54 4.80 14.29
CA ASN A 184 -4.83 3.70 13.38
C ASN A 184 -3.58 3.00 12.86
N LEU A 185 -2.52 3.74 12.51
CA LEU A 185 -1.27 3.15 12.06
C LEU A 185 -0.61 2.37 13.20
N HIS A 186 -0.54 2.94 14.40
CA HIS A 186 0.01 2.26 15.57
C HIS A 186 -0.76 0.96 15.86
N GLN A 187 -2.09 0.98 15.83
CA GLN A 187 -2.89 -0.22 16.02
C GLN A 187 -2.67 -1.25 14.90
N ALA A 188 -2.56 -0.83 13.64
CA ALA A 188 -2.29 -1.73 12.52
C ALA A 188 -0.92 -2.43 12.69
N GLN A 189 0.12 -1.67 13.05
CA GLN A 189 1.45 -2.19 13.33
C GLN A 189 1.45 -3.15 14.53
N GLN A 190 0.76 -2.81 15.62
CA GLN A 190 0.63 -3.68 16.79
C GLN A 190 -0.08 -4.99 16.47
N ARG A 191 -1.21 -4.95 15.75
CA ARG A 191 -1.92 -6.16 15.31
C ARG A 191 -1.01 -7.05 14.48
N MET A 192 -0.30 -6.49 13.51
CA MET A 192 0.65 -7.24 12.69
C MET A 192 1.78 -7.87 13.51
N LYS A 193 2.33 -7.15 14.49
CA LYS A 193 3.34 -7.69 15.40
C LYS A 193 2.79 -8.91 16.15
N ILE A 194 1.60 -8.80 16.74
CA ILE A 194 0.95 -9.90 17.45
C ILE A 194 0.76 -11.13 16.54
N TYR A 195 0.30 -10.93 15.30
CA TYR A 195 0.12 -12.03 14.34
C TYR A 195 1.45 -12.65 13.89
N ALA A 196 2.49 -11.85 13.70
CA ALA A 196 3.83 -12.34 13.35
C ALA A 196 4.45 -13.13 14.50
N ASP A 197 4.38 -12.61 15.72
CA ASP A 197 4.94 -13.24 16.92
C ASP A 197 4.22 -14.56 17.23
N LYS A 198 2.89 -14.64 17.06
CA LYS A 198 2.13 -15.89 17.21
C LYS A 198 2.59 -17.02 16.28
N ARG A 199 3.17 -16.69 15.12
CA ARG A 199 3.65 -17.66 14.13
C ARG A 199 5.17 -17.87 14.18
N ARG A 200 5.88 -17.14 15.04
CA ARG A 200 7.33 -17.24 15.18
C ARG A 200 7.67 -18.42 16.09
N LEU A 201 8.17 -19.49 15.48
CA LEU A 201 8.92 -20.52 16.19
C LEU A 201 10.39 -20.14 16.11
N GLU A 202 11.06 -19.93 17.25
CA GLU A 202 12.52 -19.86 17.26
C GLU A 202 13.05 -21.23 16.89
N ARG A 203 13.73 -21.29 15.75
CA ARG A 203 14.47 -22.46 15.28
C ARG A 203 15.86 -21.97 14.93
N GLU A 204 16.83 -22.38 15.71
CA GLU A 204 18.24 -22.25 15.40
C GLU A 204 18.65 -23.53 14.66
N PHE A 205 19.41 -23.38 13.58
CA PHE A 205 19.94 -24.50 12.83
C PHE A 205 21.46 -24.38 12.84
N GLU A 206 22.14 -25.48 13.12
CA GLU A 206 23.59 -25.59 13.03
C GLU A 206 24.00 -26.14 11.66
N VAL A 207 25.25 -25.85 11.26
CA VAL A 207 25.81 -26.40 10.02
C VAL A 207 25.94 -27.91 10.17
N GLY A 208 25.08 -28.66 9.48
CA GLY A 208 24.97 -30.12 9.59
C GLY A 208 23.55 -30.61 9.88
N ASP A 209 22.62 -29.72 10.24
CA ASP A 209 21.24 -30.09 10.52
C ASP A 209 20.48 -30.51 9.25
N GLU A 210 19.85 -31.68 9.32
CA GLU A 210 18.94 -32.15 8.28
C GLU A 210 17.57 -31.50 8.45
N VAL A 211 17.21 -30.65 7.49
CA VAL A 211 15.92 -29.96 7.47
C VAL A 211 15.02 -30.52 6.38
N PHE A 212 13.75 -30.76 6.73
CA PHE A 212 12.76 -31.20 5.75
C PHE A 212 12.41 -30.06 4.78
N LEU A 213 12.77 -30.25 3.51
CA LEU A 213 12.32 -29.38 2.43
C LEU A 213 10.85 -29.71 2.14
N LYS A 214 9.96 -28.72 2.32
CA LYS A 214 8.56 -28.86 1.93
C LYS A 214 8.43 -28.82 0.41
N LEU A 215 8.46 -30.00 -0.21
CA LEU A 215 8.25 -30.15 -1.64
C LEU A 215 6.80 -29.80 -2.01
N GLN A 216 6.61 -28.99 -3.05
CA GLN A 216 5.30 -28.68 -3.62
C GLN A 216 5.16 -29.42 -4.97
N PRO A 217 4.37 -30.51 -5.04
CA PRO A 217 4.37 -31.43 -6.19
C PRO A 217 4.10 -30.76 -7.54
N TYR A 218 3.33 -29.67 -7.58
CA TYR A 218 2.91 -29.01 -8.82
C TYR A 218 3.94 -28.01 -9.41
N LYS A 219 5.13 -27.87 -8.81
CA LYS A 219 6.17 -26.92 -9.27
C LYS A 219 7.48 -27.58 -9.71
N GLN A 220 7.63 -28.90 -9.60
CA GLN A 220 8.81 -29.61 -10.04
C GLN A 220 8.45 -30.63 -11.10
N THR A 221 8.66 -30.29 -12.37
CA THR A 221 8.57 -31.21 -13.51
C THR A 221 9.63 -32.32 -13.47
N SER A 222 10.61 -32.24 -12.56
CA SER A 222 11.64 -33.27 -12.36
C SER A 222 11.18 -34.48 -11.55
N ILE A 223 9.95 -34.48 -11.03
CA ILE A 223 9.40 -35.60 -10.25
C ILE A 223 8.04 -36.00 -10.87
N HIS A 224 8.05 -36.34 -12.15
CA HIS A 224 6.98 -37.15 -12.73
C HIS A 224 7.29 -38.61 -12.40
N PHE A 225 6.66 -39.15 -11.36
CA PHE A 225 6.54 -40.61 -11.28
C PHE A 225 5.41 -41.01 -12.22
N GLU A 226 5.78 -41.56 -13.39
CA GLU A 226 4.86 -42.36 -14.18
C GLU A 226 4.58 -43.64 -13.39
N SER A 227 3.37 -43.75 -12.84
CA SER A 227 2.84 -45.02 -12.36
C SER A 227 2.17 -45.74 -13.54
N ASN A 228 2.76 -46.89 -13.92
CA ASN A 228 2.18 -47.90 -14.81
C ASN A 228 0.86 -48.46 -14.27
#